data_AF-A0A956BP92-F1
#
_entry.id   AF-A0A956BP92-F1
#
_cell.length_a   1.000
_cell.length_b   1.000
_cell.length_c   1.000
_cell.angle_alpha   90.00
_cell.angle_beta   90.00
_cell.angle_gamma   90.00
#
_symmetry.space_group_name_H-M   'P 1'
#
loop_
_entity.id
_entity.type
_entity.pdbx_description
1 polymer ?
#
loop_
_entity_poly.entity_id
_entity_poly.type
_entity_poly.pdbx_seq_one_letter_code
_entity_poly.pdbx_strand_id
1 'polypeptide(L)'
;MGLALTPRVDIVGPGRFEAESHYYPRVPNAQLSPLVRGFMALGNERIALRYCHLHPEADPAAVREVLSTPPRHFRWAGADLFHVTDDKGVRRNVVLETNSCPSGQKSMPLREDTQEQGGYR
;
A
#
# COMPACT_ATOMS: atom_id res chain seq x y z
N MET A 1 -7.86 30.60 -34.98
CA MET A 1 -6.49 30.63 -34.42
C MET A 1 -6.59 30.20 -32.96
N GLY A 2 -6.50 28.89 -32.71
CA GLY A 2 -6.70 28.31 -31.38
C GLY A 2 -5.42 28.41 -30.56
N LEU A 3 -5.47 29.14 -29.44
CA LEU A 3 -4.39 29.17 -28.47
C LEU A 3 -4.27 27.77 -27.86
N ALA A 4 -3.20 27.06 -28.22
CA ALA A 4 -2.80 25.86 -27.51
C ALA A 4 -2.40 26.26 -26.09
N LEU A 5 -3.30 26.04 -25.13
CA LEU A 5 -3.00 26.16 -23.71
C LEU A 5 -1.93 25.14 -23.38
N THR A 6 -0.71 25.60 -23.15
CA THR A 6 0.36 24.76 -22.61
C THR A 6 -0.13 24.29 -21.23
N PRO A 7 -0.24 22.98 -20.97
CA PRO A 7 -0.70 22.52 -19.67
C PRO A 7 0.26 23.03 -18.60
N ARG A 8 -0.29 23.71 -17.59
CA ARG A 8 0.47 24.20 -16.43
C ARG A 8 0.94 22.96 -15.65
N VAL A 9 2.24 22.77 -15.58
CA VAL A 9 2.86 21.69 -14.81
C VAL A 9 3.27 22.26 -13.46
N ASP A 10 2.68 21.76 -12.39
CA ASP A 10 3.04 22.15 -11.03
C ASP A 10 3.97 21.09 -10.42
N ILE A 11 5.10 21.54 -9.86
CA ILE A 11 6.04 20.66 -9.17
C ILE A 11 5.53 20.44 -7.74
N VAL A 12 5.14 19.20 -7.43
CA VAL A 12 4.71 18.80 -6.10
C VAL A 12 5.89 18.16 -5.36
N GLY A 13 6.36 18.83 -4.30
CA GLY A 13 7.42 18.33 -3.42
C GLY A 13 6.89 17.74 -2.11
N PRO A 14 7.77 17.10 -1.31
CA PRO A 14 7.43 16.62 0.03
C PRO A 14 6.81 17.72 0.91
N GLY A 15 5.86 17.34 1.76
CA GLY A 15 5.20 18.28 2.69
C GLY A 15 4.07 19.11 2.07
N ARG A 16 3.86 19.08 0.75
CA ARG A 16 2.77 19.82 0.07
C ARG A 16 1.43 19.07 0.01
N PHE A 17 1.22 18.10 0.90
CA PHE A 17 -0.04 17.37 0.96
C PHE A 17 -1.13 18.28 1.54
N GLU A 18 -2.24 18.43 0.80
CA GLU A 18 -3.43 19.17 1.21
C GLU A 18 -4.63 18.20 1.22
N ALA A 19 -5.19 17.94 2.40
CA ALA A 19 -6.26 16.94 2.56
C ALA A 19 -7.52 17.29 1.74
N GLU A 20 -7.81 18.58 1.57
CA GLU A 20 -8.95 19.09 0.78
C GLU A 20 -8.80 18.78 -0.72
N SER A 21 -7.56 18.64 -1.20
CA SER A 21 -7.25 18.31 -2.59
C SER A 21 -7.07 16.80 -2.82
N HIS A 22 -7.44 15.97 -1.84
CA HIS A 22 -7.25 14.54 -1.91
C HIS A 22 -8.12 13.91 -3.02
N TYR A 23 -7.50 13.08 -3.87
CA TYR A 23 -8.14 12.48 -5.05
C TYR A 23 -9.44 11.71 -4.72
N TYR A 24 -9.49 11.08 -3.54
CA TYR A 24 -10.70 10.45 -3.00
C TYR A 24 -11.15 11.14 -1.71
N PRO A 25 -12.06 12.13 -1.76
CA PRO A 25 -12.40 12.98 -0.60
C PRO A 25 -12.96 12.23 0.62
N ARG A 26 -13.47 11.01 0.41
CA ARG A 26 -14.04 10.18 1.48
C ARG A 26 -13.02 9.36 2.25
N VAL A 27 -11.84 9.11 1.68
CA VAL A 27 -10.83 8.22 2.28
C VAL A 27 -10.25 8.75 3.59
N PRO A 28 -9.91 10.05 3.73
CA PRO A 28 -9.41 10.59 5.00
C PRO A 28 -10.38 10.41 6.18
N ASN A 29 -11.69 10.38 5.90
CA ASN A 29 -12.74 10.23 6.90
C ASN A 29 -13.27 8.79 7.02
N ALA A 30 -12.74 7.86 6.23
CA ALA A 30 -13.17 6.47 6.26
C ALA A 30 -12.55 5.75 7.47
N GLN A 31 -13.30 4.82 8.04
CA GLN A 31 -12.77 3.95 9.09
C GLN A 31 -12.22 2.66 8.49
N LEU A 32 -11.01 2.30 8.91
CA LEU A 32 -10.41 1.03 8.52
C LEU A 32 -11.21 -0.14 9.12
N SER A 33 -11.50 -1.14 8.29
CA SER A 33 -12.17 -2.38 8.73
C SER A 33 -11.46 -2.99 9.95
N PRO A 34 -12.19 -3.44 11.00
CA PRO A 34 -11.59 -4.04 12.19
C PRO A 34 -10.66 -5.23 11.88
N LEU A 35 -10.97 -6.01 10.85
CA LEU A 35 -10.13 -7.13 10.42
C LEU A 35 -8.77 -6.64 9.89
N VAL A 36 -8.79 -5.63 9.02
CA VAL A 36 -7.57 -5.04 8.46
C VAL A 36 -6.77 -4.35 9.55
N ARG A 37 -7.44 -3.61 10.44
CA ARG A 37 -6.81 -2.99 11.63
C ARG A 37 -6.11 -4.03 12.50
N GLY A 38 -6.80 -5.14 12.80
CA GLY A 38 -6.23 -6.25 13.58
C GLY A 38 -5.02 -6.89 12.90
N PHE A 39 -5.07 -7.08 11.57
CA PHE A 39 -3.94 -7.58 10.79
C PHE A 39 -2.72 -6.66 10.88
N MET A 40 -2.92 -5.34 10.68
CA MET A 40 -1.84 -4.35 10.74
C MET A 40 -1.21 -4.22 12.13
N ALA A 41 -1.92 -4.64 13.19
CA ALA A 41 -1.44 -4.64 14.56
C ALA A 41 -0.64 -5.91 14.94
N LEU A 42 -0.58 -6.93 14.08
CA LEU A 42 0.15 -8.18 14.37
C LEU A 42 1.66 -7.96 14.52
N GLY A 43 2.22 -7.03 13.76
CA GLY A 43 3.67 -6.84 13.65
C GLY A 43 4.35 -7.98 12.87
N ASN A 44 5.59 -7.72 12.45
CA ASN A 44 6.31 -8.58 11.52
C ASN A 44 6.47 -10.02 12.01
N GLU A 45 6.77 -10.23 13.29
CA GLU A 45 6.97 -11.59 13.83
C GLU A 45 5.71 -12.46 13.75
N ARG A 46 4.55 -11.92 14.15
CA ARG A 46 3.30 -12.69 14.12
C ARG A 46 2.84 -12.92 12.69
N ILE A 47 3.10 -11.99 11.78
CA ILE A 47 2.83 -12.15 10.34
C ILE A 47 3.71 -13.25 9.77
N ALA A 48 5.03 -13.21 10.02
CA ALA A 48 5.98 -14.20 9.55
C ALA A 48 5.63 -15.61 10.05
N LEU A 49 5.31 -15.74 11.35
CA LEU A 49 4.91 -17.03 11.95
C LEU A 49 3.67 -17.61 11.27
N ARG A 50 2.63 -16.79 11.05
CA ARG A 50 1.41 -17.22 10.37
C ARG A 50 1.65 -17.61 8.92
N TYR A 51 2.46 -16.81 8.20
CA TYR A 51 2.80 -17.09 6.82
C TYR A 51 3.52 -18.43 6.69
N CYS A 52 4.57 -18.66 7.48
CA CYS A 52 5.35 -19.92 7.43
C CYS A 52 4.54 -21.14 7.92
N HIS A 53 3.53 -20.94 8.78
CA HIS A 53 2.62 -22.02 9.15
C HIS A 53 1.72 -22.45 7.98
N LEU A 54 1.25 -21.51 7.17
CA LEU A 54 0.43 -21.77 5.97
C LEU A 54 1.27 -22.18 4.75
N HIS A 55 2.53 -21.77 4.72
CA HIS A 55 3.50 -22.02 3.66
C HIS A 55 4.77 -22.65 4.24
N PRO A 56 4.76 -23.95 4.59
CA PRO A 56 5.92 -24.65 5.15
C PRO A 56 7.15 -24.66 4.23
N GLU A 57 6.95 -24.42 2.93
CA GLU A 57 7.99 -24.30 1.92
C GLU A 57 8.78 -22.98 1.99
N ALA A 58 8.27 -21.98 2.71
CA ALA A 58 8.91 -20.67 2.81
C ALA A 58 10.02 -20.67 3.87
N ASP A 59 11.15 -20.00 3.58
CA ASP A 59 12.20 -19.78 4.57
C ASP A 59 11.77 -18.70 5.59
N PRO A 60 11.65 -19.04 6.89
CA PRO A 60 11.25 -18.08 7.91
C PRO A 60 12.25 -16.92 8.09
N ALA A 61 13.53 -17.11 7.77
CA ALA A 61 14.52 -16.05 7.86
C ALA A 61 14.30 -15.01 6.75
N ALA A 62 14.20 -15.47 5.50
CA ALA A 62 13.92 -14.61 4.35
C ALA A 62 12.58 -13.84 4.50
N VAL A 63 11.53 -14.48 5.03
CA VAL A 63 10.23 -13.80 5.26
C VAL A 63 10.38 -12.66 6.27
N ARG A 64 11.11 -12.87 7.37
CA ARG A 64 11.35 -11.81 8.37
C ARG A 64 12.20 -10.67 7.82
N GLU A 65 13.20 -11.01 7.03
CA GLU A 65 14.07 -10.03 6.37
C GLU A 65 13.25 -9.12 5.44
N VAL A 66 12.43 -9.70 4.56
CA VAL A 66 11.57 -8.93 3.66
C VAL A 66 10.60 -8.03 4.42
N LEU A 67 9.94 -8.55 5.46
CA LEU A 67 9.01 -7.75 6.28
C LEU A 67 9.70 -6.61 7.04
N SER A 68 10.99 -6.76 7.36
CA SER A 68 11.77 -5.78 8.11
C SER A 68 12.52 -4.80 7.22
N THR A 69 12.61 -5.06 5.92
CA THR A 69 13.32 -4.21 4.97
C THR A 69 12.51 -2.92 4.74
N PRO A 70 13.04 -1.74 5.10
CA PRO A 70 12.35 -0.49 4.83
C PRO A 70 12.35 -0.19 3.33
N PRO A 71 11.24 0.30 2.77
CA PRO A 71 11.23 0.69 1.37
C PRO A 71 12.10 1.93 1.16
N ARG A 72 12.88 1.94 0.07
CA ARG A 72 13.84 3.02 -0.24
C ARG A 72 13.17 4.34 -0.64
N HIS A 73 12.01 4.27 -1.31
CA HIS A 73 11.39 5.43 -1.94
C HIS A 73 9.97 5.71 -1.44
N PHE A 74 9.13 4.68 -1.29
CA PHE A 74 7.74 4.83 -0.90
C PHE A 74 7.36 3.87 0.21
N ARG A 75 6.86 4.41 1.33
CA ARG A 75 6.33 3.58 2.43
C ARG A 75 5.15 2.71 2.00
N TRP A 76 4.30 3.26 1.14
CA TRP A 76 3.13 2.58 0.58
C TRP A 76 3.09 2.79 -0.93
N ALA A 77 3.49 1.76 -1.67
CA ALA A 77 3.25 1.68 -3.10
C ALA A 77 1.92 0.95 -3.34
N GLY A 78 1.17 1.37 -4.37
CA GLY A 78 0.06 0.55 -4.87
C GLY A 78 0.63 -0.59 -5.72
N ALA A 79 0.02 -1.77 -5.66
CA ALA A 79 0.34 -2.89 -6.53
C ALA A 79 -0.94 -3.56 -6.99
N ASP A 80 -0.90 -4.17 -8.18
CA ASP A 80 -2.03 -4.93 -8.70
C ASP A 80 -1.88 -6.40 -8.30
N LEU A 81 -2.98 -6.98 -7.81
CA LEU A 81 -3.03 -8.37 -7.36
C LEU A 81 -3.95 -9.18 -8.24
N PHE A 82 -3.41 -10.23 -8.86
CA PHE A 82 -4.16 -11.13 -9.72
C PHE A 82 -4.34 -12.48 -9.04
N HIS A 83 -5.58 -12.92 -8.91
CA HIS A 83 -5.89 -14.27 -8.50
C HIS A 83 -5.90 -15.19 -9.72
N VAL A 84 -4.85 -15.98 -9.90
CA VAL A 84 -4.64 -16.83 -11.07
C VAL A 84 -4.70 -18.30 -10.71
N THR A 85 -5.03 -19.14 -11.68
CA THR A 85 -4.98 -20.59 -11.56
C THR A 85 -4.12 -21.14 -12.69
N ASP A 86 -3.17 -22.01 -12.38
CA ASP A 86 -2.34 -22.66 -13.42
C ASP A 86 -3.09 -23.80 -14.14
N ASP A 87 -2.43 -24.39 -15.14
CA ASP A 87 -2.95 -25.51 -15.93
C ASP A 87 -3.26 -26.77 -15.10
N LYS A 88 -2.67 -26.87 -13.91
CA LYS A 88 -2.89 -27.96 -12.94
C LYS A 88 -3.95 -27.62 -11.89
N GLY A 89 -4.59 -26.46 -11.97
CA GLY A 89 -5.62 -26.03 -11.02
C GLY A 89 -5.08 -25.36 -9.75
N VAL A 90 -3.78 -25.07 -9.66
CA VAL A 90 -3.17 -24.44 -8.48
C VAL A 90 -3.47 -22.95 -8.47
N ARG A 91 -4.14 -22.48 -7.42
CA ARG A 91 -4.46 -21.07 -7.22
C ARG A 91 -3.30 -20.32 -6.61
N ARG A 92 -2.95 -19.17 -7.20
CA ARG A 92 -1.89 -18.29 -6.71
C ARG A 92 -2.33 -16.84 -6.79
N ASN A 93 -1.77 -16.02 -5.90
CA ASN A 93 -1.85 -14.58 -6.02
C ASN A 93 -0.56 -14.09 -6.69
N VAL A 94 -0.68 -13.42 -7.82
CA VAL A 94 0.43 -12.80 -8.55
C VAL A 94 0.38 -11.30 -8.32
N VAL A 95 1.49 -10.75 -7.85
CA VAL A 95 1.66 -9.30 -7.69
C VAL A 95 2.28 -8.76 -8.97
N LEU A 96 1.57 -7.88 -9.66
CA LEU A 96 2.02 -7.15 -10.83
C LEU A 96 2.35 -5.71 -10.40
N GLU A 97 3.59 -5.31 -10.72
CA GLU A 97 4.20 -3.98 -10.56
C GLU A 97 3.75 -3.12 -9.36
N THR A 98 4.70 -2.76 -8.50
CA THR A 98 4.54 -1.65 -7.57
C THR A 98 4.64 -0.33 -8.32
N ASN A 99 3.56 0.45 -8.30
CA ASN A 99 3.54 1.80 -8.86
C ASN A 99 4.79 2.59 -8.44
N SER A 100 5.41 3.29 -9.38
CA SER A 100 6.51 4.23 -9.11
C SER A 100 6.04 5.52 -8.43
N CYS A 101 4.90 5.48 -7.72
CA CYS A 101 4.28 6.59 -7.03
C CYS A 101 3.57 6.10 -5.76
N PRO A 102 3.33 6.97 -4.76
CA PRO A 102 2.70 6.62 -3.48
C PRO A 102 1.18 6.40 -3.62
N SER A 103 0.74 5.79 -4.72
CA SER A 103 -0.68 5.59 -5.05
C SER A 103 -1.40 4.71 -4.05
N GLY A 104 -0.72 3.86 -3.29
CA GLY A 104 -1.35 2.97 -2.32
C GLY A 104 -2.05 3.74 -1.19
N GLN A 105 -1.50 4.89 -0.79
CA GLN A 105 -2.05 5.70 0.30
C GLN A 105 -3.41 6.34 -0.07
N LYS A 106 -3.66 6.60 -1.36
CA LYS A 106 -4.84 7.34 -1.83
C LYS A 106 -6.17 6.63 -1.53
N SER A 107 -6.15 5.31 -1.38
CA SER A 107 -7.35 4.48 -1.16
C SER A 107 -7.36 3.81 0.21
N MET A 108 -6.30 3.99 1.00
CA MET A 108 -6.18 3.37 2.32
C MET A 108 -6.63 4.36 3.40
N PRO A 109 -7.67 4.03 4.19
CA PRO A 109 -8.06 4.84 5.34
C PRO A 109 -6.92 5.01 6.35
N LEU A 110 -7.00 6.06 7.17
CA LEU A 110 -6.04 6.27 8.24
C LEU A 110 -6.06 5.09 9.23
N ARG A 111 -4.87 4.68 9.68
CA ARG A 111 -4.75 3.62 10.69
C ARG A 111 -5.24 4.12 12.05
N GLU A 112 -4.89 5.35 12.40
CA GLU A 112 -5.23 6.01 13.64
C GLU A 112 -5.82 7.38 13.31
N ASP A 113 -7.02 7.66 13.81
CA ASP A 113 -7.75 8.90 13.50
C ASP A 113 -7.04 10.14 14.06
N THR A 114 -6.16 9.95 15.05
CA THR A 114 -5.28 10.99 15.62
C THR A 114 -4.11 11.35 14.70
N GLN A 115 -3.82 10.54 13.67
CA GLN A 115 -2.77 10.79 12.69
C GLN A 115 -3.38 11.35 11.41
N GLU A 116 -3.87 12.59 11.44
CA GLU A 116 -4.58 13.25 10.32
C GLU A 116 -3.81 13.23 8.99
N GLN A 117 -2.47 13.21 9.05
CA GLN A 117 -1.59 13.19 7.88
C GLN A 117 -1.14 11.79 7.48
N GLY A 118 -1.41 10.76 8.29
CA GLY A 118 -1.16 9.35 7.98
C GLY A 118 0.22 9.07 7.38
N GLY A 119 0.25 8.43 6.20
CA GLY A 119 1.47 8.16 5.44
C GLY A 119 1.89 9.26 4.46
N TYR A 120 1.22 10.43 4.48
CA TYR A 120 1.54 11.57 3.62
C TYR A 120 2.65 12.48 4.17
N ARG A 121 2.98 12.37 5.47
CA ARG A 121 4.08 13.08 6.13
C ARG A 121 4.77 12.19 7.17
#